data_AF-A0A1H4T687-F1
#
_entry.id   AF-A0A1H4T687-F1
#
_cell.length_a   1.000
_cell.length_b   1.000
_cell.length_c   1.000
_cell.angle_alpha   90.00
_cell.angle_beta   90.00
_cell.angle_gamma   90.00
#
_symmetry.space_group_name_H-M   'P 1'
#
loop_
_entity.id
_entity.type
_entity.pdbx_description
1 polymer ?
#
loop_
_entity_poly.entity_id
_entity_poly.type
_entity_poly.pdbx_seq_one_letter_code
_entity_poly.pdbx_strand_id
1 'polypeptide(L)'
;MNFSMPNKAKLHLQVKTISESVAYFTRNLGWTLVEEMDHAVLMSIQPGYLVALSESNFNIPSQTKKWLDTVVHSPNSGDSFYIGVHSVQQTLSSLIQRGIHNYRIKEDPGFICNLIVPVIDGYTVVYWEELFLTNDEILQLYAQGPSELENAIKGLSEEDLDASLSAGKWSIRQNVLHLVDMELITMHKLKFALSESGRSYIGNSFSQDAWSDGLDYKIRSIGAEVELFKAVRNHIVQMCKQLPDAMNRFVVVSGKHETAGRLMKMMHSHVRHHLRTITKIRHMHDNV
;
A
#
# COMPACT_ATOMS: atom_id res chain seq x y z
N MET A 1 -10.73 -22.40 -26.09
CA MET A 1 -9.48 -21.83 -26.61
C MET A 1 -9.33 -20.44 -26.01
N ASN A 2 -8.53 -20.28 -24.96
CA ASN A 2 -8.25 -18.96 -24.38
C ASN A 2 -7.21 -18.27 -25.26
N PHE A 3 -7.63 -17.24 -25.99
CA PHE A 3 -6.72 -16.31 -26.62
C PHE A 3 -6.08 -15.47 -25.51
N SER A 4 -4.96 -15.94 -24.96
CA SER A 4 -4.11 -15.10 -24.13
C SER A 4 -3.58 -13.99 -25.02
N MET A 5 -4.02 -12.75 -24.79
CA MET A 5 -3.37 -11.58 -25.38
C MET A 5 -1.85 -11.68 -25.11
N PRO A 6 -0.97 -11.30 -26.05
CA PRO A 6 0.45 -11.23 -25.76
C PRO A 6 0.64 -10.29 -24.57
N ASN A 7 1.36 -10.74 -23.53
CA ASN A 7 1.65 -9.89 -22.38
C ASN A 7 2.42 -8.67 -22.87
N LYS A 8 1.78 -7.51 -22.84
CA LYS A 8 2.41 -6.24 -23.20
C LYS A 8 3.15 -5.67 -21.99
N ALA A 9 4.25 -4.99 -22.24
CA ALA A 9 5.02 -4.31 -21.22
C ALA A 9 4.22 -3.13 -20.65
N LYS A 10 4.08 -3.12 -19.32
CA LYS A 10 3.46 -2.04 -18.54
C LYS A 10 4.46 -1.09 -17.91
N LEU A 11 5.74 -1.44 -17.98
CA LEU A 11 6.87 -0.64 -17.52
C LEU A 11 7.78 -0.35 -18.70
N HIS A 12 8.19 0.90 -18.81
CA HIS A 12 9.17 1.34 -19.77
C HIS A 12 10.27 2.14 -19.06
N LEU A 13 11.53 1.77 -19.27
CA LEU A 13 12.67 2.46 -18.67
C LEU A 13 13.55 3.08 -19.77
N GLN A 14 13.92 4.34 -19.59
CA GLN A 14 14.96 4.96 -20.41
C GLN A 14 16.33 4.67 -19.81
N VAL A 15 17.22 4.09 -20.59
CA VAL A 15 18.56 3.69 -20.16
C VAL A 15 19.62 4.46 -20.93
N LYS A 16 20.82 4.63 -20.38
CA LYS A 16 21.90 5.36 -21.07
C LYS A 16 22.40 4.59 -22.28
N THR A 17 22.67 3.29 -22.09
CA THR A 17 23.19 2.38 -23.10
C THR A 17 22.50 1.04 -22.98
N ILE A 18 21.88 0.54 -24.04
CA ILE A 18 21.12 -0.73 -23.97
C ILE A 18 22.00 -1.92 -23.60
N SER A 19 23.18 -2.01 -24.20
CA SER A 19 24.08 -3.16 -24.00
C SER A 19 24.52 -3.28 -22.53
N GLU A 20 24.88 -2.15 -21.90
CA GLU A 20 25.27 -2.10 -20.50
C GLU A 20 24.09 -2.46 -19.60
N SER A 21 22.91 -1.91 -19.88
CA SER A 21 21.74 -2.13 -19.03
C SER A 21 21.17 -3.55 -19.16
N VAL A 22 21.14 -4.11 -20.37
CA VAL A 22 20.78 -5.52 -20.59
C VAL A 22 21.77 -6.44 -19.88
N ALA A 23 23.07 -6.18 -19.98
CA ALA A 23 24.09 -6.98 -19.31
C ALA A 23 23.91 -6.95 -17.78
N TYR A 24 23.67 -5.77 -17.21
CA TYR A 24 23.43 -5.60 -15.78
C TYR A 24 22.12 -6.28 -15.34
N PHE A 25 21.00 -6.02 -16.00
CA PHE A 25 19.71 -6.59 -15.59
C PHE A 25 19.68 -8.12 -15.74
N THR A 26 20.34 -8.65 -16.77
CA THR A 26 20.47 -10.10 -16.93
C THR A 26 21.35 -10.72 -15.85
N ARG A 27 22.56 -10.16 -15.66
CA ARG A 27 23.55 -10.72 -14.72
C ARG A 27 23.13 -10.54 -13.26
N ASN A 28 22.67 -9.35 -12.89
CA ASN A 28 22.47 -8.96 -11.51
C ASN A 28 21.02 -9.12 -11.04
N LEU A 29 20.03 -8.83 -11.90
CA LEU A 29 18.61 -8.94 -11.55
C LEU A 29 17.96 -10.24 -12.05
N GLY A 30 18.64 -11.00 -12.91
CA GLY A 30 18.14 -12.26 -13.46
C GLY A 30 17.04 -12.10 -14.52
N TRP A 31 16.93 -10.91 -15.14
CA TRP A 31 15.97 -10.67 -16.21
C TRP A 31 16.41 -11.39 -17.50
N THR A 32 15.45 -11.71 -18.37
CA THR A 32 15.75 -12.38 -19.63
C THR A 32 15.41 -11.50 -20.82
N LEU A 33 16.30 -11.45 -21.81
CA LEU A 33 16.03 -10.77 -23.08
C LEU A 33 14.96 -11.56 -23.85
N VAL A 34 13.96 -10.85 -24.37
CA VAL A 34 12.84 -11.42 -25.13
C VAL A 34 12.95 -11.03 -26.60
N GLU A 35 13.13 -9.75 -26.88
CA GLU A 35 13.22 -9.22 -28.23
C GLU A 35 14.15 -7.99 -28.23
N GLU A 36 14.86 -7.78 -29.33
CA GLU A 36 15.78 -6.65 -29.51
C GLU A 36 15.48 -5.94 -30.83
N MET A 37 15.59 -4.62 -30.79
CA MET A 37 15.47 -3.70 -31.92
C MET A 37 16.56 -2.64 -31.82
N ASP A 38 16.73 -1.88 -32.89
CA ASP A 38 17.61 -0.72 -32.88
C ASP A 38 17.19 0.26 -31.78
N HIS A 39 18.10 0.54 -30.86
CA HIS A 39 17.91 1.42 -29.69
C HIS A 39 16.74 1.05 -28.74
N ALA A 40 16.22 -0.18 -28.79
CA ALA A 40 15.20 -0.65 -27.86
C ALA A 40 15.22 -2.18 -27.63
N VAL A 41 14.94 -2.61 -26.41
CA VAL A 41 14.82 -4.04 -26.06
C VAL A 41 13.58 -4.32 -25.22
N LEU A 42 13.11 -5.55 -25.31
CA LEU A 42 12.06 -6.11 -24.47
C LEU A 42 12.67 -7.17 -23.56
N MET A 43 12.49 -7.04 -22.26
CA MET A 43 12.94 -7.99 -21.26
C MET A 43 11.78 -8.56 -20.45
N SER A 44 11.95 -9.78 -19.94
CA SER A 44 11.04 -10.43 -19.01
C SER A 44 11.67 -10.47 -17.63
N ILE A 45 10.98 -9.94 -16.62
CA ILE A 45 11.43 -10.00 -15.21
C ILE A 45 11.01 -11.34 -14.60
N GLN A 46 9.79 -11.77 -14.90
CA GLN A 46 9.20 -13.04 -14.49
C GLN A 46 8.13 -13.44 -15.51
N PRO A 47 7.67 -14.70 -15.55
CA PRO A 47 6.67 -15.14 -16.51
C PRO A 47 5.46 -14.20 -16.55
N GLY A 48 5.27 -13.55 -17.70
CA GLY A 48 4.17 -12.63 -17.96
C GLY A 48 4.33 -11.19 -17.45
N TYR A 49 5.49 -10.81 -16.93
CA TYR A 49 5.81 -9.43 -16.58
C TYR A 49 6.97 -8.90 -17.43
N LEU A 50 6.63 -8.09 -18.44
CA LEU A 50 7.57 -7.54 -19.42
C LEU A 50 7.90 -6.07 -19.15
N VAL A 51 9.11 -5.70 -19.53
CA VAL A 51 9.65 -4.33 -19.45
C VAL A 51 10.27 -3.98 -20.79
N ALA A 52 9.93 -2.80 -21.31
CA ALA A 52 10.62 -2.23 -22.46
C ALA A 52 11.75 -1.31 -21.98
N LEU A 53 12.93 -1.40 -22.59
CA LEU A 53 14.01 -0.44 -22.40
C LEU A 53 14.24 0.31 -23.71
N SER A 54 14.50 1.61 -23.64
CA SER A 54 14.96 2.41 -24.79
C SER A 54 16.12 3.31 -24.39
N GLU A 55 17.01 3.60 -25.34
CA GLU A 55 18.11 4.52 -25.08
C GLU A 55 17.63 5.97 -24.93
N SER A 56 18.12 6.67 -23.92
CA SER A 56 17.67 8.03 -23.55
C SER A 56 17.87 9.07 -24.65
N ASN A 57 18.82 8.85 -25.56
CA ASN A 57 19.14 9.78 -26.65
C ASN A 57 18.29 9.57 -27.90
N PHE A 58 17.43 8.55 -27.90
CA PHE A 58 16.60 8.19 -29.04
C PHE A 58 15.12 8.31 -28.67
N ASN A 59 14.33 8.85 -29.59
CA ASN A 59 12.88 8.77 -29.44
C ASN A 59 12.49 7.30 -29.39
N ILE A 60 11.59 6.95 -28.46
CA ILE A 60 11.00 5.61 -28.38
C ILE A 60 10.59 5.18 -29.79
N PRO A 61 11.24 4.16 -30.38
CA PRO A 61 10.99 3.81 -31.77
C PRO A 61 9.50 3.52 -31.95
N SER A 62 8.88 4.02 -33.03
CA SER A 62 7.46 3.78 -33.30
C SER A 62 7.08 2.29 -33.30
N GLN A 63 8.07 1.44 -33.54
CA GLN A 63 8.01 -0.03 -33.56
C GLN A 63 7.84 -0.65 -32.16
N THR A 64 8.31 0.00 -31.08
CA THR A 64 8.12 -0.49 -29.70
C THR A 64 6.67 -0.37 -29.23
N LYS A 65 5.82 0.42 -29.92
CA LYS A 65 4.37 0.48 -29.65
C LYS A 65 3.70 -0.89 -29.65
N LYS A 66 4.26 -1.86 -30.37
CA LYS A 66 3.74 -3.25 -30.38
C LYS A 66 3.95 -3.95 -29.03
N TRP A 67 5.03 -3.61 -28.32
CA TRP A 67 5.40 -4.18 -27.02
C TRP A 67 4.62 -3.54 -25.87
N LEU A 68 4.25 -2.26 -26.01
CA LEU A 68 3.68 -1.48 -24.93
C LEU A 68 2.17 -1.69 -24.76
N ASP A 69 1.74 -1.73 -23.50
CA ASP A 69 0.33 -1.71 -23.09
C ASP A 69 -0.27 -0.29 -23.32
N THR A 70 -1.59 -0.16 -23.22
CA THR A 70 -2.26 1.15 -23.34
C THR A 70 -1.96 2.06 -22.16
N VAL A 71 -1.67 1.49 -21.00
CA VAL A 71 -1.21 2.19 -19.80
C VAL A 71 0.21 1.74 -19.49
N VAL A 72 1.17 2.64 -19.67
CA VAL A 72 2.59 2.39 -19.44
C VAL A 72 3.08 3.32 -18.35
N HIS A 73 3.68 2.75 -17.31
CA HIS A 73 4.44 3.50 -16.33
C HIS A 73 5.86 3.72 -16.85
N SER A 74 6.30 4.98 -16.91
CA SER A 74 7.65 5.37 -17.34
C SER A 74 8.29 6.25 -16.26
N PRO A 75 8.95 5.65 -15.26
CA PRO A 75 9.68 6.41 -14.23
C PRO A 75 10.87 7.16 -14.85
N ASN A 76 11.25 8.30 -14.27
CA ASN A 76 12.44 9.04 -14.66
C ASN A 76 13.69 8.49 -13.94
N SER A 77 14.88 8.87 -14.42
CA SER A 77 16.11 8.63 -13.65
C SER A 77 16.01 9.29 -12.28
N GLY A 78 16.36 8.54 -11.22
CA GLY A 78 16.16 8.94 -9.82
C GLY A 78 14.87 8.38 -9.19
N ASP A 79 13.91 7.93 -10.00
CA ASP A 79 12.65 7.39 -9.50
C ASP A 79 12.77 5.89 -9.12
N SER A 80 11.78 5.43 -8.35
CA SER A 80 11.62 4.02 -8.01
C SER A 80 10.53 3.36 -8.87
N PHE A 81 10.68 2.07 -9.16
CA PHE A 81 9.62 1.25 -9.73
C PHE A 81 9.43 -0.04 -8.93
N TYR A 82 8.22 -0.61 -9.01
CA TYR A 82 7.76 -1.64 -8.08
C TYR A 82 7.51 -2.97 -8.77
N ILE A 83 8.05 -4.05 -8.20
CA ILE A 83 7.87 -5.42 -8.68
C ILE A 83 7.28 -6.26 -7.53
N GLY A 84 6.10 -6.82 -7.74
CA GLY A 84 5.51 -7.75 -6.77
C GLY A 84 6.23 -9.09 -6.82
N VAL A 85 6.63 -9.60 -5.66
CA VAL A 85 7.30 -10.91 -5.50
C VAL A 85 6.58 -11.77 -4.47
N HIS A 86 6.72 -13.08 -4.59
CA HIS A 86 6.16 -14.02 -3.61
C HIS A 86 6.93 -14.02 -2.29
N SER A 87 8.24 -13.78 -2.33
CA SER A 87 9.08 -13.69 -1.14
C SER A 87 10.24 -12.72 -1.36
N VAL A 88 10.28 -11.66 -0.56
CA VAL A 88 11.40 -10.72 -0.49
C VAL A 88 12.66 -11.43 -0.03
N GLN A 89 12.58 -12.35 0.93
CA GLN A 89 13.75 -13.07 1.43
C GLN A 89 14.41 -13.96 0.36
N GLN A 90 13.60 -14.68 -0.42
CA GLN A 90 14.12 -15.49 -1.54
C GLN A 90 14.67 -14.60 -2.67
N THR A 91 13.99 -13.50 -2.97
CA THR A 91 14.45 -12.50 -3.94
C THR A 91 15.80 -11.94 -3.53
N LEU A 92 15.95 -11.50 -2.28
CA LEU A 92 17.19 -10.98 -1.71
C LEU A 92 18.32 -12.02 -1.80
N SER A 93 18.06 -13.25 -1.40
CA SER A 93 19.04 -14.34 -1.46
C SER A 93 19.57 -14.53 -2.89
N SER A 94 18.68 -14.48 -3.87
CA SER A 94 19.02 -14.61 -5.29
C SER A 94 19.79 -13.40 -5.83
N LEU A 95 19.48 -12.18 -5.37
CA LEU A 95 20.19 -10.95 -5.75
C LEU A 95 21.61 -10.92 -5.15
N ILE A 96 21.77 -11.31 -3.89
CA ILE A 96 23.09 -11.43 -3.22
C ILE A 96 23.98 -12.41 -3.96
N GLN A 97 23.46 -13.57 -4.38
CA GLN A 97 24.21 -14.55 -5.18
C GLN A 97 24.66 -13.98 -6.53
N ARG A 98 23.96 -12.99 -7.06
CA ARG A 98 24.28 -12.27 -8.30
C ARG A 98 25.07 -10.97 -8.07
N GLY A 99 25.63 -10.78 -6.88
CA GLY A 99 26.53 -9.67 -6.56
C GLY A 99 25.84 -8.36 -6.16
N ILE A 100 24.54 -8.36 -5.90
CA ILE A 100 23.84 -7.19 -5.34
C ILE A 100 23.99 -7.19 -3.81
N HIS A 101 24.77 -6.24 -3.29
CA HIS A 101 24.97 -6.06 -1.85
C HIS A 101 24.49 -4.71 -1.33
N ASN A 102 24.21 -3.75 -2.22
CA ASN A 102 23.61 -2.47 -1.85
C ASN A 102 22.09 -2.57 -1.88
N TYR A 103 21.47 -2.72 -0.72
CA TYR A 103 20.02 -2.79 -0.57
C TYR A 103 19.58 -2.28 0.80
N ARG A 104 18.27 -2.01 0.93
CA ARG A 104 17.61 -1.75 2.21
C ARG A 104 16.32 -2.54 2.29
N ILE A 105 16.01 -3.06 3.48
CA ILE A 105 14.71 -3.67 3.77
C ILE A 105 13.90 -2.70 4.60
N LYS A 106 12.64 -2.50 4.22
CA LYS A 106 11.66 -1.77 5.01
C LYS A 106 10.42 -2.64 5.16
N GLU A 107 10.17 -3.07 6.39
CA GLU A 107 9.06 -3.94 6.73
C GLU A 107 8.03 -3.19 7.58
N ASP A 108 6.74 -3.37 7.26
CA ASP A 108 5.63 -3.16 8.17
C ASP A 108 5.09 -4.55 8.53
N PRO A 109 5.46 -5.11 9.70
CA PRO A 109 5.21 -6.51 10.04
C PRO A 109 3.74 -6.89 9.87
N GLY A 110 3.50 -7.99 9.15
CA GLY A 110 2.14 -8.47 8.86
C GLY A 110 1.41 -7.74 7.74
N PHE A 111 2.01 -6.73 7.12
CA PHE A 111 1.40 -5.98 6.02
C PHE A 111 2.24 -6.06 4.75
N ILE A 112 3.46 -5.54 4.77
CA ILE A 112 4.29 -5.43 3.57
C ILE A 112 5.76 -5.47 3.93
N CYS A 113 6.54 -6.17 3.12
CA CYS A 113 7.98 -6.11 3.13
C CYS A 113 8.47 -5.53 1.81
N ASN A 114 9.30 -4.48 1.86
CA ASN A 114 9.91 -3.87 0.70
C ASN A 114 11.42 -4.08 0.72
N LEU A 115 11.95 -4.68 -0.34
CA LEU A 115 13.36 -4.72 -0.65
C LEU A 115 13.70 -3.66 -1.69
N ILE A 116 14.46 -2.67 -1.27
CA ILE A 116 14.81 -1.47 -2.02
C ILE A 116 16.24 -1.62 -2.54
N VAL A 117 16.41 -1.65 -3.85
CA VAL A 117 17.68 -1.94 -4.52
C VAL A 117 18.00 -0.83 -5.52
N PRO A 118 18.93 0.08 -5.22
CA PRO A 118 19.47 1.00 -6.20
C PRO A 118 20.14 0.22 -7.34
N VAL A 119 19.86 0.60 -8.58
CA VAL A 119 20.44 0.00 -9.77
C VAL A 119 21.04 1.07 -10.68
N ILE A 120 21.64 0.63 -11.78
CA ILE A 120 22.21 1.51 -12.80
C ILE A 120 21.15 2.46 -13.39
N ASP A 121 21.61 3.43 -14.19
CA ASP A 121 20.77 4.47 -14.83
C ASP A 121 19.98 5.34 -13.84
N GLY A 122 20.35 5.29 -12.55
CA GLY A 122 19.76 6.09 -11.48
C GLY A 122 18.43 5.57 -10.95
N TYR A 123 17.99 4.38 -11.36
CA TYR A 123 16.74 3.81 -10.87
C TYR A 123 16.90 3.12 -9.52
N THR A 124 15.77 2.96 -8.83
CA THR A 124 15.66 2.06 -7.69
C THR A 124 14.55 1.03 -7.94
N VAL A 125 14.87 -0.25 -7.82
CA VAL A 125 13.88 -1.33 -7.88
C VAL A 125 13.37 -1.60 -6.48
N VAL A 126 12.05 -1.58 -6.30
CA VAL A 126 11.39 -1.97 -5.05
C VAL A 126 10.65 -3.28 -5.27
N TYR A 127 11.25 -4.36 -4.78
CA TYR A 127 10.58 -5.66 -4.72
C TYR A 127 9.69 -5.68 -3.48
N TRP A 128 8.40 -5.90 -3.65
CA TRP A 128 7.45 -5.89 -2.54
C TRP A 128 6.72 -7.22 -2.40
N GLU A 129 6.55 -7.63 -1.15
CA GLU A 129 5.82 -8.83 -0.73
C GLU A 129 4.69 -8.39 0.20
N GLU A 130 3.45 -8.81 -0.09
CA GLU A 130 2.38 -8.73 0.89
C GLU A 130 2.59 -9.81 1.96
N LEU A 131 2.63 -9.38 3.23
CA LEU A 131 2.73 -10.30 4.35
C LEU A 131 1.32 -10.66 4.81
N PHE A 132 1.10 -11.93 5.15
CA PHE A 132 -0.19 -12.42 5.61
C PHE A 132 -0.12 -12.76 7.09
N LEU A 133 -1.05 -12.21 7.84
CA LEU A 133 -1.27 -12.54 9.24
C LEU A 133 -2.34 -13.61 9.34
N THR A 134 -2.25 -14.44 10.37
CA THR A 134 -3.33 -15.33 10.76
C THR A 134 -4.56 -14.52 11.19
N ASN A 135 -5.74 -15.14 11.13
CA ASN A 135 -6.98 -14.50 11.58
C ASN A 135 -6.91 -14.06 13.05
N ASP A 136 -6.22 -14.80 13.92
CA ASP A 136 -6.06 -14.45 15.33
C ASP A 136 -5.14 -13.23 15.51
N GLU A 137 -4.02 -13.17 14.78
CA GLU A 137 -3.12 -12.01 14.81
C GLU A 137 -3.83 -10.74 14.28
N ILE A 138 -4.62 -10.86 13.20
CA ILE A 138 -5.41 -9.74 12.68
C ILE A 138 -6.40 -9.25 13.74
N LEU A 139 -7.12 -10.16 14.40
CA LEU A 139 -8.09 -9.78 15.43
C LEU A 139 -7.41 -9.10 16.62
N GLN A 140 -6.22 -9.57 17.02
CA GLN A 140 -5.42 -8.96 18.08
C GLN A 140 -4.96 -7.54 17.70
N LEU A 141 -4.41 -7.34 16.49
CA LEU A 141 -4.02 -6.01 16.02
C LEU A 141 -5.22 -5.06 15.95
N TYR A 142 -6.35 -5.53 15.42
CA TYR A 142 -7.56 -4.73 15.36
C TYR A 142 -8.01 -4.29 16.76
N ALA A 143 -7.95 -5.20 17.76
CA ALA A 143 -8.25 -4.89 19.15
C ALA A 143 -7.24 -3.95 19.84
N GLN A 144 -5.99 -3.87 19.37
CA GLN A 144 -4.94 -3.01 19.93
C GLN A 144 -5.06 -1.54 19.50
N GLY A 145 -5.63 -1.27 18.32
CA GLY A 145 -5.63 0.09 17.77
C GLY A 145 -6.24 1.21 18.64
N PRO A 146 -7.26 0.98 19.51
CA PRO A 146 -7.69 2.00 20.45
C PRO A 146 -6.57 2.47 21.38
N SER A 147 -5.78 1.55 21.93
CA SER A 147 -4.67 1.89 22.81
C SER A 147 -3.51 2.55 22.05
N GLU A 148 -3.27 2.17 20.78
CA GLU A 148 -2.30 2.87 19.93
C GLU A 148 -2.72 4.32 19.66
N LEU A 149 -4.00 4.56 19.38
CA LEU A 149 -4.57 5.89 19.18
C LEU A 149 -4.48 6.73 20.46
N GLU A 150 -4.94 6.19 21.60
CA GLU A 150 -4.87 6.83 22.92
C GLU A 150 -3.42 7.24 23.24
N ASN A 151 -2.44 6.36 22.99
CA ASN A 151 -1.02 6.67 23.22
C ASN A 151 -0.48 7.78 22.31
N ALA A 152 -0.89 7.80 21.04
CA ALA A 152 -0.42 8.80 20.09
C ALA A 152 -0.84 10.23 20.46
N ILE A 153 -2.03 10.38 21.05
CA ILE A 153 -2.60 11.68 21.46
C ILE A 153 -2.38 12.01 22.95
N LYS A 154 -1.72 11.12 23.70
CA LYS A 154 -1.56 11.26 25.14
C LYS A 154 -0.74 12.51 25.48
N GLY A 155 -1.34 13.38 26.30
CA GLY A 155 -0.71 14.59 26.82
C GLY A 155 -0.75 15.80 25.88
N LEU A 156 -1.42 15.69 24.72
CA LEU A 156 -1.60 16.82 23.81
C LEU A 156 -2.64 17.80 24.39
N SER A 157 -2.34 19.09 24.30
CA SER A 157 -3.29 20.18 24.56
C SER A 157 -4.22 20.40 23.37
N GLU A 158 -5.26 21.22 23.53
CA GLU A 158 -6.14 21.58 22.40
C GLU A 158 -5.38 22.30 21.27
N GLU A 159 -4.34 23.08 21.60
CA GLU A 159 -3.49 23.75 20.62
C GLU A 159 -2.63 22.74 19.84
N ASP A 160 -2.06 21.74 20.52
CA ASP A 160 -1.29 20.67 19.86
C ASP A 160 -2.17 19.85 18.91
N LEU A 161 -3.44 19.63 19.27
CA LEU A 161 -4.39 18.93 18.42
C LEU A 161 -4.67 19.68 17.10
N ASP A 162 -4.50 21.00 17.09
CA ASP A 162 -4.73 21.85 15.93
C ASP A 162 -3.48 22.00 15.04
N ALA A 163 -2.33 21.48 15.51
CA ALA A 163 -1.09 21.46 14.74
C ALA A 163 -1.20 20.57 13.48
N SER A 164 -0.54 20.99 12.40
CA SER A 164 -0.49 20.28 11.12
C SER A 164 0.94 20.22 10.56
N LEU A 165 1.16 19.37 9.54
CA LEU A 165 2.46 19.27 8.86
C LEU A 165 2.82 20.53 8.06
N SER A 166 1.82 21.17 7.45
CA SER A 166 1.93 22.39 6.67
C SER A 166 0.54 22.97 6.41
N ALA A 167 0.47 24.23 5.96
CA ALA A 167 -0.78 24.86 5.56
C ALA A 167 -1.58 23.98 4.57
N GLY A 168 -2.89 23.85 4.82
CA GLY A 168 -3.80 23.03 4.01
C GLY A 168 -3.71 21.52 4.22
N LYS A 169 -2.85 21.02 5.13
CA LYS A 169 -2.86 19.62 5.57
C LYS A 169 -3.69 19.48 6.84
N TRP A 170 -4.29 18.30 7.02
CA TRP A 170 -5.07 17.99 8.21
C TRP A 170 -4.24 18.09 9.49
N SER A 171 -4.86 18.64 10.53
CA SER A 171 -4.32 18.65 11.89
C SER A 171 -4.39 17.27 12.55
N ILE A 172 -3.80 17.11 13.74
CA ILE A 172 -3.96 15.90 14.56
C ILE A 172 -5.45 15.63 14.80
N ARG A 173 -6.22 16.64 15.22
CA ARG A 173 -7.68 16.57 15.45
C ARG A 173 -8.42 16.00 14.24
N GLN A 174 -8.16 16.55 13.07
CA GLN A 174 -8.81 16.11 11.83
C GLN A 174 -8.45 14.66 11.46
N ASN A 175 -7.19 14.25 11.69
CA ASN A 175 -6.78 12.85 11.47
C ASN A 175 -7.50 11.90 12.43
N VAL A 176 -7.64 12.26 13.72
CA VAL A 176 -8.37 11.44 14.71
C VAL A 176 -9.84 11.29 14.31
N LEU A 177 -10.53 12.39 14.02
CA LEU A 177 -11.94 12.37 13.61
C LEU A 177 -12.18 11.54 12.35
N HIS A 178 -11.30 11.68 11.35
CA HIS A 178 -11.35 10.85 10.13
C HIS A 178 -11.22 9.35 10.44
N LEU A 179 -10.33 8.96 11.36
CA LEU A 179 -10.21 7.56 11.77
C LEU A 179 -11.50 7.02 12.39
N VAL A 180 -12.18 7.83 13.20
CA VAL A 180 -13.44 7.44 13.85
C VAL A 180 -14.56 7.24 12.83
N ASP A 181 -14.73 8.18 11.90
CA ASP A 181 -15.75 8.07 10.85
C ASP A 181 -15.50 6.88 9.93
N MET A 182 -14.24 6.57 9.62
CA MET A 182 -13.87 5.37 8.86
C MET A 182 -14.21 4.07 9.58
N GLU A 183 -14.09 4.03 10.92
CA GLU A 183 -14.51 2.86 11.68
C GLU A 183 -16.03 2.69 11.71
N LEU A 184 -16.80 3.78 11.74
CA LEU A 184 -18.27 3.69 11.70
C LEU A 184 -18.76 3.11 10.37
N ILE A 185 -18.19 3.57 9.26
CA ILE A 185 -18.47 3.03 7.92
C ILE A 185 -18.10 1.54 7.86
N THR A 186 -16.92 1.19 8.39
CA THR A 186 -16.41 -0.18 8.32
C THR A 186 -17.18 -1.12 9.25
N MET A 187 -17.56 -0.69 10.45
CA MET A 187 -18.40 -1.43 11.37
C MET A 187 -19.71 -1.84 10.70
N HIS A 188 -20.36 -0.93 9.97
CA HIS A 188 -21.60 -1.24 9.27
C HIS A 188 -21.42 -2.35 8.23
N LYS A 189 -20.34 -2.28 7.43
CA LYS A 189 -19.99 -3.33 6.46
C LYS A 189 -19.65 -4.66 7.16
N LEU A 190 -18.86 -4.62 8.24
CA LEU A 190 -18.49 -5.80 9.02
C LEU A 190 -19.71 -6.50 9.59
N LYS A 191 -20.72 -5.76 10.06
CA LYS A 191 -21.96 -6.37 10.54
C LYS A 191 -22.65 -7.19 9.45
N PHE A 192 -22.74 -6.68 8.21
CA PHE A 192 -23.27 -7.48 7.10
C PHE A 192 -22.42 -8.73 6.81
N ALA A 193 -21.09 -8.60 6.80
CA ALA A 193 -20.22 -9.76 6.62
C ALA A 193 -20.49 -10.82 7.70
N LEU A 194 -20.58 -10.38 8.96
CA LEU A 194 -20.73 -11.26 10.12
C LEU A 194 -22.14 -11.87 10.21
N SER A 195 -23.21 -11.12 9.94
CA SER A 195 -24.59 -11.59 10.08
C SER A 195 -25.15 -12.26 8.83
N GLU A 196 -24.74 -11.79 7.64
CA GLU A 196 -25.29 -12.17 6.33
C GLU A 196 -24.17 -12.52 5.36
N SER A 197 -23.26 -13.41 5.78
CA SER A 197 -22.10 -13.79 4.98
C SER A 197 -22.48 -14.22 3.56
N GLY A 198 -21.79 -13.68 2.56
CA GLY A 198 -22.05 -13.88 1.13
C GLY A 198 -22.97 -12.83 0.50
N ARG A 199 -23.53 -11.90 1.29
CA ARG A 199 -24.39 -10.82 0.77
C ARG A 199 -23.62 -9.84 -0.12
N SER A 200 -24.27 -9.38 -1.19
CA SER A 200 -23.80 -8.23 -1.97
C SER A 200 -23.84 -6.95 -1.13
N TYR A 201 -22.72 -6.25 -1.05
CA TYR A 201 -22.61 -4.96 -0.37
C TYR A 201 -22.31 -3.85 -1.37
N ILE A 202 -23.13 -2.80 -1.32
CA ILE A 202 -22.93 -1.55 -2.06
C ILE A 202 -22.75 -0.47 -1.01
N GLY A 203 -21.52 0.03 -0.88
CA GLY A 203 -21.21 1.14 0.01
C GLY A 203 -21.46 2.48 -0.67
N ASN A 204 -21.69 3.51 0.15
CA ASN A 204 -21.67 4.88 -0.36
C ASN A 204 -20.22 5.31 -0.53
N SER A 205 -19.89 5.88 -1.70
CA SER A 205 -18.69 6.67 -1.81
C SER A 205 -18.83 7.92 -0.94
N PHE A 206 -17.71 8.40 -0.41
CA PHE A 206 -17.68 9.65 0.33
C PHE A 206 -16.38 10.39 0.03
N SER A 207 -16.41 11.70 0.19
CA SER A 207 -15.22 12.55 0.10
C SER A 207 -14.76 12.87 1.52
N GLN A 208 -13.54 12.46 1.85
CA GLN A 208 -12.97 12.66 3.19
C GLN A 208 -12.83 14.16 3.50
N ASP A 209 -12.42 14.97 2.52
CA ASP A 209 -12.33 16.43 2.67
C ASP A 209 -13.71 17.06 2.88
N ALA A 210 -14.73 16.60 2.13
CA ALA A 210 -16.10 17.10 2.31
C ALA A 210 -16.67 16.74 3.68
N TRP A 211 -16.30 15.59 4.25
CA TRP A 211 -16.67 15.20 5.61
C TRP A 211 -15.92 16.04 6.63
N SER A 212 -14.62 16.25 6.45
CA SER A 212 -13.84 17.09 7.36
C SER A 212 -14.37 18.52 7.44
N ASP A 213 -14.73 19.11 6.30
CA ASP A 213 -15.30 20.46 6.24
C ASP A 213 -16.78 20.48 6.69
N GLY A 214 -17.60 19.57 6.18
CA GLY A 214 -19.04 19.55 6.43
C GLY A 214 -19.43 19.15 7.85
N LEU A 215 -18.59 18.37 8.54
CA LEU A 215 -18.77 18.01 9.95
C LEU A 215 -17.90 18.86 10.88
N ASP A 216 -17.28 19.92 10.35
CA ASP A 216 -16.41 20.88 11.03
C ASP A 216 -15.41 20.24 11.99
N TYR A 217 -14.54 19.38 11.46
CA TYR A 217 -13.56 18.66 12.27
C TYR A 217 -12.60 19.60 13.03
N LYS A 218 -12.42 20.84 12.56
CA LYS A 218 -11.45 21.79 13.12
C LYS A 218 -11.79 22.21 14.54
N ILE A 219 -13.05 22.17 14.93
CA ILE A 219 -13.51 22.65 16.24
C ILE A 219 -14.03 21.54 17.16
N ARG A 220 -14.09 20.29 16.68
CA ARG A 220 -14.66 19.17 17.43
C ARG A 220 -13.69 18.64 18.48
N SER A 221 -14.16 18.45 19.70
CA SER A 221 -13.35 17.78 20.73
C SER A 221 -13.16 16.30 20.37
N ILE A 222 -11.97 15.76 20.63
CA ILE A 222 -11.66 14.36 20.25
C ILE A 222 -11.98 13.36 21.35
N GLY A 223 -12.27 13.80 22.58
CA GLY A 223 -12.46 12.90 23.72
C GLY A 223 -13.60 11.91 23.50
N ALA A 224 -14.78 12.37 23.10
CA ALA A 224 -15.93 11.51 22.81
C ALA A 224 -15.69 10.60 21.59
N GLU A 225 -14.90 11.07 20.62
CA GLU A 225 -14.57 10.35 19.39
C GLU A 225 -13.66 9.16 19.67
N VAL A 226 -12.64 9.34 20.51
CA VAL A 226 -11.73 8.27 20.93
C VAL A 226 -12.49 7.19 21.70
N GLU A 227 -13.40 7.58 22.60
CA GLU A 227 -14.27 6.63 23.29
C GLU A 227 -15.20 5.88 22.32
N LEU A 228 -15.75 6.56 21.31
CA LEU A 228 -16.56 5.93 20.27
C LEU A 228 -15.74 4.92 19.45
N PHE A 229 -14.53 5.28 19.03
CA PHE A 229 -13.61 4.41 18.31
C PHE A 229 -13.32 3.13 19.10
N LYS A 230 -13.03 3.27 20.40
CA LYS A 230 -12.83 2.16 21.33
C LYS A 230 -14.07 1.28 21.46
N ALA A 231 -15.24 1.88 21.64
CA ALA A 231 -16.50 1.15 21.76
C ALA A 231 -16.84 0.36 20.48
N VAL A 232 -16.66 0.97 19.31
CA VAL A 232 -16.89 0.34 18.00
C VAL A 232 -15.98 -0.87 17.78
N ARG A 233 -14.67 -0.73 18.04
CA ARG A 233 -13.74 -1.84 17.88
C ARG A 233 -14.02 -2.96 18.88
N ASN A 234 -14.29 -2.63 20.14
CA ASN A 234 -14.65 -3.62 21.15
C ASN A 234 -15.94 -4.37 20.79
N HIS A 235 -16.95 -3.67 20.26
CA HIS A 235 -18.20 -4.27 19.80
C HIS A 235 -17.97 -5.35 18.73
N ILE A 236 -17.17 -5.03 17.71
CA ILE A 236 -16.82 -5.96 16.63
C ILE A 236 -15.97 -7.12 17.14
N VAL A 237 -14.95 -6.86 17.97
CA VAL A 237 -14.07 -7.91 18.51
C VAL A 237 -14.86 -8.93 19.33
N GLN A 238 -15.82 -8.48 20.14
CA GLN A 238 -16.69 -9.37 20.91
C GLN A 238 -17.53 -10.28 20.00
N MET A 239 -18.10 -9.74 18.93
CA MET A 239 -18.83 -10.55 17.94
C MET A 239 -17.93 -11.61 17.30
N CYS A 240 -16.72 -11.25 16.90
CA CYS A 240 -15.79 -12.19 16.27
C CYS A 240 -15.32 -13.30 17.22
N LYS A 241 -15.22 -13.03 18.53
CA LYS A 241 -14.91 -14.06 19.53
C LYS A 241 -16.05 -15.05 19.76
N GLN A 242 -17.30 -14.64 19.53
CA GLN A 242 -18.48 -15.48 19.77
C GLN A 242 -18.92 -16.26 18.51
N LEU A 243 -18.74 -15.68 17.33
CA LEU A 243 -19.19 -16.27 16.08
C LEU A 243 -18.16 -17.28 15.55
N PRO A 244 -18.56 -18.51 15.22
CA PRO A 244 -17.66 -19.43 14.55
C PRO A 244 -17.30 -18.89 13.16
N ASP A 245 -16.01 -19.04 12.83
CA ASP A 245 -15.43 -18.68 11.54
C ASP A 245 -15.60 -17.18 11.16
N ALA A 246 -15.78 -16.31 12.16
CA ALA A 246 -16.14 -14.90 11.96
C ALA A 246 -15.21 -14.16 10.97
N MET A 247 -13.91 -14.43 11.04
CA MET A 247 -12.90 -13.75 10.24
C MET A 247 -12.94 -14.12 8.75
N ASN A 248 -13.49 -15.29 8.40
CA ASN A 248 -13.63 -15.75 7.03
C ASN A 248 -14.99 -15.40 6.41
N ARG A 249 -15.97 -14.99 7.24
CA ARG A 249 -17.24 -14.44 6.74
C ARG A 249 -16.99 -13.18 5.91
N PHE A 250 -17.83 -12.94 4.90
CA PHE A 250 -17.53 -11.94 3.88
C PHE A 250 -18.77 -11.26 3.30
N VAL A 251 -18.54 -10.11 2.67
CA VAL A 251 -19.48 -9.50 1.72
C VAL A 251 -18.93 -9.62 0.29
N VAL A 252 -19.82 -9.54 -0.70
CA VAL A 252 -19.45 -9.48 -2.11
C VAL A 252 -19.50 -8.02 -2.56
N VAL A 253 -18.35 -7.46 -2.94
CA VAL A 253 -18.23 -6.09 -3.46
C VAL A 253 -17.74 -6.16 -4.89
N SER A 254 -18.56 -5.70 -5.83
CA SER A 254 -18.25 -5.73 -7.27
C SER A 254 -17.76 -7.11 -7.75
N GLY A 255 -18.41 -8.18 -7.29
CA GLY A 255 -18.09 -9.56 -7.64
C GLY A 255 -16.88 -10.17 -6.93
N LYS A 256 -16.24 -9.45 -5.99
CA LYS A 256 -15.09 -9.95 -5.21
C LYS A 256 -15.47 -10.19 -3.76
N HIS A 257 -14.91 -11.24 -3.17
CA HIS A 257 -15.09 -11.54 -1.75
C HIS A 257 -14.23 -10.60 -0.90
N GLU A 258 -14.85 -9.94 0.06
CA GLU A 258 -14.19 -9.11 1.05
C GLU A 258 -14.50 -9.66 2.44
N THR A 259 -13.55 -10.41 3.00
CA THR A 259 -13.70 -11.07 4.30
C THR A 259 -13.57 -10.08 5.45
N ALA A 260 -14.18 -10.40 6.59
CA ALA A 260 -14.08 -9.62 7.81
C ALA A 260 -12.63 -9.46 8.26
N GLY A 261 -11.83 -10.52 8.19
CA GLY A 261 -10.40 -10.45 8.50
C GLY A 261 -9.64 -9.50 7.58
N ARG A 262 -9.90 -9.52 6.27
CA ARG A 262 -9.25 -8.60 5.32
C ARG A 262 -9.65 -7.14 5.58
N LEU A 263 -10.91 -6.90 5.91
CA LEU A 263 -11.40 -5.57 6.32
C LEU A 263 -10.71 -5.07 7.60
N MET A 264 -10.65 -5.89 8.64
CA MET A 264 -10.01 -5.54 9.91
C MET A 264 -8.51 -5.26 9.74
N LYS A 265 -7.81 -6.10 8.98
CA LYS A 265 -6.40 -5.88 8.64
C LYS A 265 -6.21 -4.55 7.92
N MET A 266 -7.02 -4.28 6.89
CA MET A 266 -6.98 -3.02 6.14
C MET A 266 -7.23 -1.81 7.04
N MET A 267 -8.24 -1.87 7.93
CA MET A 267 -8.54 -0.78 8.86
C MET A 267 -7.46 -0.55 9.91
N HIS A 268 -6.83 -1.60 10.41
CA HIS A 268 -5.68 -1.44 11.30
C HIS A 268 -4.48 -0.81 10.56
N SER A 269 -4.21 -1.22 9.32
CA SER A 269 -3.17 -0.58 8.48
C SER A 269 -3.46 0.91 8.24
N HIS A 270 -4.73 1.26 7.98
CA HIS A 270 -5.19 2.64 7.82
C HIS A 270 -4.97 3.46 9.10
N VAL A 271 -5.28 2.91 10.28
CA VAL A 271 -4.96 3.55 11.56
C VAL A 271 -3.47 3.81 11.70
N ARG A 272 -2.62 2.80 11.49
CA ARG A 272 -1.15 2.96 11.54
C ARG A 272 -0.64 4.05 10.60
N HIS A 273 -1.23 4.20 9.41
CA HIS A 273 -0.89 5.28 8.49
C HIS A 273 -1.13 6.66 9.10
N HIS A 274 -2.31 6.90 9.66
CA HIS A 274 -2.64 8.18 10.32
C HIS A 274 -1.86 8.40 11.62
N LEU A 275 -1.61 7.34 12.41
CA LEU A 275 -0.79 7.46 13.62
C LEU A 275 0.64 7.91 13.31
N ARG A 276 1.25 7.41 12.22
CA ARG A 276 2.57 7.91 11.78
C ARG A 276 2.55 9.42 11.45
N THR A 277 1.46 9.89 10.83
CA THR A 277 1.27 11.33 10.55
C THR A 277 1.13 12.12 11.86
N ILE A 278 0.30 11.65 12.80
CA ILE A 278 0.12 12.27 14.12
C ILE A 278 1.45 12.35 14.87
N THR A 279 2.19 11.25 14.98
CA THR A 279 3.51 11.21 15.62
C THR A 279 4.50 12.17 14.96
N LYS A 280 4.46 12.28 13.62
CA LYS A 280 5.32 13.22 12.89
C LYS A 280 4.99 14.68 13.21
N ILE A 281 3.70 15.04 13.22
CA ILE A 281 3.25 16.39 13.60
C ILE A 281 3.73 16.68 15.03
N ARG A 282 3.45 15.78 15.96
CA ARG A 282 3.88 15.91 17.35
C ARG A 282 5.38 16.18 17.49
N HIS A 283 6.24 15.40 16.84
CA HIS A 283 7.69 15.65 16.90
C HIS A 283 8.15 16.98 16.29
N MET A 284 7.39 17.54 15.35
CA MET A 284 7.72 18.86 14.78
C MET A 284 7.37 20.01 15.73
N HIS A 285 6.37 19.82 16.59
CA HIS A 285 5.84 20.87 17.47
C HIS A 285 6.24 20.71 18.95
N ASP A 286 6.62 19.51 19.40
CA ASP A 286 7.22 19.25 20.73
C ASP A 286 8.67 19.81 20.86
N ASN A 287 9.30 20.22 19.74
CA ASN A 287 10.66 20.77 19.69
C ASN A 287 10.71 22.31 19.58
N VAL A 288 9.66 23.00 20.02
CA VAL A 288 9.56 24.47 20.06
C VAL A 288 9.42 24.95 21.50
#